data_AF-A0A0B2UPZ9-F1
#
_entry.id   AF-A0A0B2UPZ9-F1
#
_cell.length_a   1.000
_cell.length_b   1.000
_cell.length_c   1.000
_cell.angle_alpha   90.00
_cell.angle_beta   90.00
_cell.angle_gamma   90.00
#
_symmetry.space_group_name_H-M   'P 1'
#
loop_
_entity.id
_entity.type
_entity.pdbx_description
1 polymer ?
#
loop_
_entity_poly.entity_id
_entity_poly.type
_entity_poly.pdbx_seq_one_letter_code
_entity_poly.pdbx_strand_id
1 'polypeptide(L)'
;MGIRKNGIQIFVPKYGLESVVVFPEGSKYEVTDDCFKAEGVTVRAFAKVKVQISLNESDLQHVRLEMKLVSPKIPGFSVDYILSAPED
;
A
#
# COMPACT_ATOMS: atom_id res chain seq x y z
N MET A 1 -8.42 -4.73 -6.46
CA MET A 1 -7.58 -5.93 -6.56
C MET A 1 -7.65 -6.72 -5.26
N GLY A 2 -7.20 -7.99 -5.26
CA GLY A 2 -7.38 -8.94 -4.16
C GLY A 2 -6.45 -8.76 -2.96
N ILE A 3 -6.75 -9.56 -1.94
CA ILE A 3 -6.03 -9.60 -0.66
C ILE A 3 -5.06 -10.79 -0.68
N ARG A 4 -3.84 -10.60 -0.18
CA ARG A 4 -2.85 -11.66 0.02
C ARG A 4 -2.59 -11.84 1.51
N LYS A 5 -2.02 -12.98 1.88
CA LYS A 5 -1.72 -13.32 3.28
C LYS A 5 -0.86 -12.26 4.00
N ASN A 6 0.05 -11.61 3.27
CA ASN A 6 1.02 -10.65 3.81
C ASN A 6 0.94 -9.26 3.16
N GLY A 7 -0.12 -8.95 2.44
CA GLY A 7 -0.24 -7.65 1.79
C GLY A 7 -1.51 -7.46 0.99
N ILE A 8 -1.69 -6.25 0.48
CA ILE A 8 -2.77 -5.92 -0.45
C ILE A 8 -2.16 -5.77 -1.82
N GLN A 9 -2.70 -6.53 -2.77
CA GLN A 9 -2.29 -6.36 -4.16
C GLN A 9 -3.02 -5.10 -4.69
N ILE A 10 -2.22 -4.19 -5.25
CA ILE A 10 -2.43 -2.89 -5.90
C ILE A 10 -2.52 -2.83 -7.43
N PHE A 11 -3.61 -2.42 -8.11
CA PHE A 11 -3.55 -2.05 -9.55
C PHE A 11 -3.85 -0.57 -9.68
N VAL A 12 -3.00 0.14 -10.41
CA VAL A 12 -3.16 1.55 -10.72
C VAL A 12 -3.39 1.69 -12.23
N PRO A 13 -4.67 1.70 -12.66
CA PRO A 13 -5.01 1.62 -14.10
C PRO A 13 -4.41 2.74 -14.94
N LYS A 14 -4.31 3.94 -14.38
CA LYS A 14 -3.78 5.13 -15.07
C LYS A 14 -2.36 4.92 -15.62
N TYR A 15 -1.56 4.09 -14.96
CA TYR A 15 -0.17 3.82 -15.33
C TYR A 15 0.07 2.37 -15.74
N GLY A 16 -0.96 1.51 -15.72
CA GLY A 16 -0.80 0.08 -15.94
C GLY A 16 0.10 -0.61 -14.91
N LEU A 17 0.26 -0.03 -13.72
CA LEU A 17 1.18 -0.54 -12.69
C LEU A 17 0.45 -1.47 -11.71
N GLU A 18 1.07 -2.61 -11.43
CA GLU A 18 0.64 -3.57 -10.43
C GLU A 18 1.75 -3.81 -9.41
N SER A 19 1.42 -3.76 -8.11
CA SER A 19 2.37 -4.01 -7.03
C SER A 19 1.66 -4.52 -5.77
N VAL A 20 2.43 -4.95 -4.77
CA VAL A 20 1.91 -5.38 -3.46
C VAL A 20 2.34 -4.38 -2.40
N VAL A 21 1.38 -3.87 -1.64
CA VAL A 21 1.67 -3.16 -0.38
C VAL A 21 1.79 -4.22 0.71
N VAL A 22 3.03 -4.46 1.16
CA VAL A 22 3.36 -5.46 2.17
C VAL A 22 2.95 -4.96 3.56
N PHE A 23 2.39 -5.86 4.37
CA PHE A 23 2.04 -5.54 5.75
C PHE A 23 3.29 -5.40 6.63
N PRO A 24 3.31 -4.45 7.58
CA PRO A 24 4.43 -4.32 8.52
C PRO A 24 4.63 -5.60 9.33
N GLU A 25 5.89 -5.97 9.56
CA GLU A 25 6.22 -7.11 10.42
C GLU A 25 5.74 -6.88 11.86
N GLY A 26 5.28 -7.94 12.53
CA GLY A 26 4.79 -7.86 13.92
C GLY A 26 3.44 -7.17 14.11
N SER A 27 2.79 -6.73 13.03
CA SER A 27 1.45 -6.12 13.10
C SER A 27 0.35 -7.16 13.33
N LYS A 28 -0.72 -6.75 14.04
CA LYS A 28 -1.90 -7.59 14.27
C LYS A 28 -2.96 -7.27 13.23
N TYR A 29 -3.32 -8.26 12.42
CA TYR A 29 -4.34 -8.12 11.40
C TYR A 29 -5.02 -9.46 11.10
N GLU A 30 -6.21 -9.39 10.52
CA GLU A 30 -6.97 -10.54 10.07
C GLU A 30 -7.06 -10.51 8.53
N VAL A 31 -6.79 -11.65 7.90
CA VAL A 31 -6.92 -11.82 6.44
C VAL A 31 -7.87 -12.96 6.14
N THR A 32 -8.75 -12.71 5.20
CA THR A 32 -9.62 -13.69 4.55
C THR A 32 -9.42 -13.60 3.03
N ASP A 33 -10.08 -14.46 2.27
CA ASP A 33 -9.96 -14.45 0.80
C ASP A 33 -10.50 -13.15 0.18
N ASP A 34 -11.44 -12.47 0.85
CA ASP A 34 -12.12 -11.28 0.32
C ASP A 34 -11.79 -9.99 1.08
N CYS A 35 -11.25 -10.05 2.30
CA CYS A 35 -10.96 -8.85 3.09
C CYS A 35 -9.73 -8.94 4.01
N PHE A 36 -9.18 -7.77 4.28
CA PHE A 36 -8.15 -7.51 5.27
C PHE A 36 -8.72 -6.57 6.34
N LYS A 37 -8.41 -6.83 7.61
CA LYS A 37 -8.84 -6.01 8.73
C LYS A 37 -7.69 -5.74 9.70
N ALA A 38 -7.47 -4.47 10.03
CA ALA A 38 -6.51 -4.03 11.04
C ALA A 38 -6.99 -2.72 11.66
N GLU A 39 -6.70 -2.50 12.94
CA GLU A 39 -7.00 -1.23 13.64
C GLU A 39 -8.46 -0.74 13.48
N GLY A 40 -9.41 -1.68 13.45
CA GLY A 40 -10.84 -1.37 13.27
C GLY A 40 -11.27 -1.00 11.84
N VAL A 41 -10.34 -0.98 10.87
CA VAL A 41 -10.60 -0.69 9.46
C VAL A 41 -10.61 -1.98 8.65
N THR A 42 -11.57 -2.10 7.72
CA THR A 42 -11.67 -3.24 6.80
C THR A 42 -11.48 -2.79 5.35
N VAL A 43 -10.56 -3.44 4.65
CA VAL A 43 -10.33 -3.27 3.21
C VAL A 43 -10.79 -4.54 2.50
N ARG A 44 -11.70 -4.39 1.54
CA ARG A 44 -12.21 -5.51 0.74
C ARG A 44 -11.49 -5.62 -0.60
N ALA A 45 -11.44 -6.82 -1.16
CA ALA A 45 -11.04 -7.04 -2.53
C ALA A 45 -11.84 -6.13 -3.47
N PHE A 46 -11.17 -5.61 -4.50
CA PHE A 46 -11.75 -4.68 -5.48
C PHE A 46 -12.19 -3.31 -4.93
N ALA A 47 -11.97 -3.02 -3.64
CA ALA A 47 -12.18 -1.68 -3.12
C ALA A 47 -11.23 -0.67 -3.76
N LYS A 48 -11.72 0.55 -3.95
CA LYS A 48 -10.91 1.69 -4.38
C LYS A 48 -10.05 2.16 -3.21
N VAL A 49 -8.76 2.30 -3.46
CA VAL A 49 -7.77 2.78 -2.49
C VAL A 49 -6.98 3.94 -3.08
N LYS A 50 -6.39 4.77 -2.22
CA LYS A 50 -5.40 5.78 -2.62
C LYS A 50 -4.03 5.28 -2.20
N VAL A 51 -3.08 5.34 -3.12
CA VAL A 51 -1.68 4.94 -2.89
C VAL A 51 -0.73 6.07 -3.25
N GLN A 52 0.42 6.09 -2.59
CA GLN A 52 1.59 6.85 -3.01
C GLN A 52 2.51 5.92 -3.80
N ILE A 53 3.06 6.44 -4.89
CA ILE A 53 4.04 5.75 -5.72
C ILE A 53 5.32 6.59 -5.68
N SER A 54 6.44 5.96 -5.37
CA SER A 54 7.76 6.57 -5.32
C SER A 54 8.81 5.63 -5.90
N LEU A 55 9.97 6.17 -6.23
CA LEU A 55 11.13 5.39 -6.62
C LEU A 55 12.01 5.19 -5.38
N ASN A 56 12.36 3.95 -5.08
CA ASN A 56 13.35 3.64 -4.07
C ASN A 56 14.70 3.45 -4.75
N GLU A 57 15.59 4.41 -4.55
CA GLU A 57 16.94 4.47 -5.13
C GLU A 57 18.03 4.19 -4.09
N SER A 58 17.67 3.62 -2.94
CA SER A 58 18.63 3.25 -1.87
C SER A 58 19.74 2.32 -2.37
N ASP A 59 19.45 1.53 -3.40
CA ASP A 59 20.40 0.73 -4.16
C ASP A 59 20.30 1.09 -5.64
N LEU A 60 21.30 1.78 -6.16
CA LEU A 60 21.35 2.25 -7.55
C LEU A 60 21.34 1.10 -8.57
N GLN A 61 21.77 -0.10 -8.20
CA GLN A 61 21.72 -1.28 -9.08
C GLN A 61 20.33 -1.93 -9.06
N HIS A 62 19.54 -1.69 -8.01
CA HIS A 62 18.22 -2.28 -7.81
C HIS A 62 17.18 -1.21 -7.47
N VAL A 63 17.09 -0.19 -8.33
CA VAL A 63 16.03 0.80 -8.28
C VAL A 63 14.67 0.11 -8.39
N ARG A 64 13.77 0.38 -7.44
CA ARG A 64 12.47 -0.30 -7.35
C ARG A 64 11.33 0.69 -7.20
N LEU A 65 10.19 0.35 -7.80
CA LEU A 65 8.94 1.05 -7.55
C LEU A 65 8.46 0.72 -6.13
N GLU A 66 8.33 1.74 -5.30
CA GLU A 66 7.75 1.63 -3.97
C GLU A 66 6.30 2.11 -3.99
N MET A 67 5.39 1.35 -3.38
CA MET A 67 3.98 1.69 -3.28
C MET A 67 3.55 1.65 -1.82
N LYS A 68 2.95 2.74 -1.33
CA LYS A 68 2.46 2.86 0.06
C LYS A 68 0.97 3.19 0.07
N LEU A 69 0.24 2.61 1.02
CA LEU A 69 -1.19 2.91 1.20
C LEU A 69 -1.36 4.31 1.81
N VAL A 70 -2.26 5.11 1.25
CA VAL A 70 -2.60 6.45 1.77
C VAL A 70 -4.03 6.48 2.30
N SER A 71 -4.96 5.82 1.61
CA SER A 71 -6.35 5.73 2.01
C SER A 71 -6.94 4.36 1.66
N PRO A 72 -7.66 3.69 2.58
CA PRO A 72 -8.05 4.18 3.90
C PRO A 72 -6.87 4.33 4.86
N LYS A 73 -6.98 5.25 5.83
CA LYS A 73 -5.92 5.44 6.83
C LYS A 73 -6.04 4.35 7.89
N ILE A 74 -4.98 3.56 7.99
CA ILE A 74 -4.86 2.46 8.93
C ILE A 74 -3.54 2.67 9.68
N PRO A 75 -3.57 2.91 11.01
CA PRO A 75 -2.37 3.13 11.81
C PRO A 75 -1.33 2.02 11.58
N GLY A 76 -0.09 2.41 11.28
CA GLY A 76 1.01 1.48 10.99
C GLY A 76 1.04 0.92 9.56
N PHE A 77 -0.06 0.92 8.82
CA PHE A 77 -0.13 0.39 7.45
C PHE A 77 -0.19 1.49 6.38
N SER A 78 -0.64 2.69 6.73
CA SER A 78 -0.80 3.81 5.80
C SER A 78 0.18 4.94 6.10
N VAL A 79 0.56 5.69 5.06
CA VAL A 79 1.36 6.90 5.15
C VAL A 79 0.50 8.15 4.99
N ASP A 80 0.99 9.25 5.56
CA ASP A 80 0.38 10.55 5.38
C ASP A 80 0.60 11.07 3.96
N TYR A 81 -0.45 11.63 3.38
CA TYR A 81 -0.35 12.34 2.11
C TYR A 81 0.22 13.74 2.37
N ILE A 82 1.51 13.91 2.14
CA ILE A 82 2.18 15.20 2.27
C ILE A 82 2.07 15.92 0.92
N LEU A 83 1.27 16.99 0.87
CA LEU A 83 1.09 17.83 -0.33
C LEU A 83 2.29 18.76 -0.61
N SER A 84 3.16 18.95 0.38
CA SER A 84 4.29 19.86 0.34
C SER A 84 5.61 19.07 0.31
N ALA A 85 5.98 18.54 -0.86
CA ALA A 85 7.38 18.25 -1.09
C ALA A 85 8.09 19.60 -1.32
N PRO A 86 9.18 19.92 -0.61
CA PRO A 86 10.06 21.00 -1.03
C PRO A 86 10.57 20.70 -2.44
N GLU A 87 10.58 21.70 -3.31
CA GLU A 87 11.39 21.65 -4.54
C GLU A 87 12.85 21.76 -4.08
N ASP A 88 13.59 20.64 -4.11
CA ASP A 88 15.06 20.64 -4.05
C ASP A 88 15.64 20.89 -5.45
#